data_AF-A0A7X6UDZ4-F1
#
_entry.id   AF-A0A7X6UDZ4-F1
#
_cell.length_a   1.000
_cell.length_b   1.000
_cell.length_c   1.000
_cell.angle_alpha   90.00
_cell.angle_beta   90.00
_cell.angle_gamma   90.00
#
_symmetry.space_group_name_H-M   'P 1'
#
loop_
_entity.id
_entity.type
_entity.pdbx_description
1 polymer ?
#
loop_
_entity_poly.entity_id
_entity_poly.type
_entity_poly.pdbx_seq_one_letter_code
_entity_poly.pdbx_strand_id
1 'polypeptide(L)'
;LWALALAAAPGSDLQFQFVKAFAGLARTDAQLDTVLQILEEQTPLEGLDIDTDLGWELLISLAAGGRSNAEEIAAALADDHTASGQQSAAHALAALPTREAKATAWASVFDDDSKPNAIVRASGLGFQRAHDLSLLEPYVDQFFASLRDIWQTRSHAIVEELVDGFYPSPLASARLRDATVAWLAANDEAAPALRRMIVEHLAGIERALAAQAVDAADGADADADARA
;
A
#
# COMPACT_ATOMS: atom_id res chain seq x y z
N LEU A 1 2.18 -10.76 -16.90
CA LEU A 1 3.02 -11.19 -15.77
C LEU A 1 2.90 -12.67 -15.50
N TRP A 2 1.71 -13.22 -15.17
CA TRP A 2 1.59 -14.66 -14.93
C TRP A 2 2.05 -15.55 -16.09
N ALA A 3 1.63 -15.23 -17.33
CA ALA A 3 2.13 -15.92 -18.52
C ALA A 3 3.66 -15.83 -18.69
N LEU A 4 4.29 -14.74 -18.22
CA LEU A 4 5.75 -14.58 -18.24
C LEU A 4 6.41 -15.44 -17.16
N ALA A 5 5.80 -15.56 -15.97
CA ALA A 5 6.27 -16.47 -14.93
C ALA A 5 6.24 -17.94 -15.41
N LEU A 6 5.18 -18.34 -16.11
CA LEU A 6 5.06 -19.69 -16.69
C LEU A 6 6.06 -19.94 -17.83
N ALA A 7 6.42 -18.92 -18.59
CA ALA A 7 7.34 -19.04 -19.73
C ALA A 7 8.82 -18.89 -19.34
N ALA A 8 9.12 -18.40 -18.13
CA ALA A 8 10.48 -18.27 -17.63
C ALA A 8 11.12 -19.64 -17.39
N ALA A 9 12.46 -19.70 -17.44
CA ALA A 9 13.17 -20.93 -17.13
C ALA A 9 12.86 -21.35 -15.67
N PRO A 10 12.56 -22.64 -15.42
CA PRO A 10 12.31 -23.17 -14.07
C PRO A 10 13.41 -22.81 -13.08
N GLY A 11 13.03 -22.32 -11.90
CA GLY A 11 13.96 -21.91 -10.83
C GLY A 11 14.84 -20.70 -11.14
N SER A 12 14.52 -19.94 -12.19
CA SER A 12 15.27 -18.71 -12.52
C SER A 12 14.80 -17.51 -11.69
N ASP A 13 15.69 -16.54 -11.49
CA ASP A 13 15.33 -15.25 -10.87
C ASP A 13 14.20 -14.55 -11.64
N LEU A 14 14.15 -14.66 -12.97
CA LEU A 14 13.04 -14.11 -13.77
C LEU A 14 11.69 -14.73 -13.38
N GLN A 15 11.64 -16.05 -13.17
CA GLN A 15 10.42 -16.72 -12.71
C GLN A 15 9.97 -16.15 -11.37
N PHE A 16 10.89 -16.07 -10.40
CA PHE A 16 10.64 -15.52 -9.07
C PHE A 16 10.16 -14.07 -9.12
N GLN A 17 10.85 -13.18 -9.84
CA GLN A 17 10.46 -11.78 -9.97
C GLN A 17 9.10 -11.61 -10.65
N PHE A 18 8.77 -12.43 -11.65
CA PHE A 18 7.44 -12.37 -12.28
C PHE A 18 6.32 -12.87 -11.38
N VAL A 19 6.56 -13.87 -10.54
CA VAL A 19 5.61 -14.33 -9.51
C VAL A 19 5.36 -13.22 -8.49
N LYS A 20 6.42 -12.62 -7.95
CA LYS A 20 6.33 -11.50 -7.01
C LYS A 20 5.59 -10.31 -7.60
N ALA A 21 5.95 -9.91 -8.81
CA ALA A 21 5.28 -8.81 -9.51
C ALA A 21 3.80 -9.13 -9.79
N PHE A 22 3.49 -10.37 -10.19
CA PHE A 22 2.10 -10.81 -10.38
C PHE A 22 1.30 -10.74 -9.09
N ALA A 23 1.83 -11.29 -7.99
CA ALA A 23 1.19 -11.23 -6.68
C ALA A 23 1.02 -9.77 -6.20
N GLY A 24 2.04 -8.92 -6.36
CA GLY A 24 1.98 -7.49 -6.04
C GLY A 24 0.83 -6.75 -6.72
N LEU A 25 0.47 -7.16 -7.94
CA LEU A 25 -0.51 -6.50 -8.80
C LEU A 25 -1.83 -7.26 -8.92
N ALA A 26 -2.00 -8.38 -8.23
CA ALA A 26 -3.25 -9.15 -8.24
C ALA A 26 -4.40 -8.30 -7.68
N ARG A 27 -5.51 -8.25 -8.43
CA ARG A 27 -6.72 -7.47 -8.09
C ARG A 27 -8.01 -8.24 -8.34
N THR A 28 -8.05 -9.08 -9.37
CA THR A 28 -9.26 -9.84 -9.73
C THR A 28 -9.34 -11.16 -8.96
N ASP A 29 -10.54 -11.70 -8.80
CA ASP A 29 -10.75 -13.00 -8.13
C ASP A 29 -9.87 -14.11 -8.72
N ALA A 30 -9.85 -14.22 -10.05
CA ALA A 30 -9.01 -15.22 -10.74
C ALA A 30 -7.51 -15.02 -10.49
N GLN A 31 -7.03 -13.77 -10.38
CA GLN A 31 -5.63 -13.51 -10.06
C GLN A 31 -5.32 -13.88 -8.61
N LEU A 32 -6.22 -13.55 -7.69
CA LEU A 32 -6.07 -13.88 -6.27
C LEU A 32 -6.20 -15.38 -6.02
N ASP A 33 -7.03 -16.10 -6.80
CA ASP A 33 -7.08 -17.56 -6.81
C ASP A 33 -5.73 -18.15 -7.23
N THR A 34 -5.09 -17.60 -8.27
CA THR A 34 -3.73 -18.03 -8.63
C THR A 34 -2.73 -17.75 -7.51
N VAL A 35 -2.77 -16.58 -6.86
CA VAL A 35 -1.88 -16.28 -5.73
C VAL A 35 -2.08 -17.27 -4.57
N LEU A 36 -3.34 -17.59 -4.24
CA LEU A 36 -3.67 -18.56 -3.21
C LEU A 36 -3.15 -19.96 -3.55
N GLN A 37 -3.34 -20.41 -4.79
CA GLN A 37 -2.84 -21.70 -5.25
C GLN A 37 -1.30 -21.78 -5.23
N ILE A 38 -0.59 -20.67 -5.40
CA ILE A 38 0.87 -20.63 -5.24
C ILE A 38 1.24 -20.76 -3.76
N LEU A 39 0.59 -19.99 -2.88
CA LEU A 39 0.85 -20.03 -1.44
C LEU A 39 0.55 -21.41 -0.83
N GLU A 40 -0.50 -22.07 -1.30
CA GLU A 40 -0.87 -23.43 -0.87
C GLU A 40 -0.09 -24.53 -1.61
N GLU A 41 0.89 -24.16 -2.44
CA GLU A 41 1.73 -25.07 -3.24
C GLU A 41 0.91 -26.02 -4.16
N GLN A 42 -0.30 -25.61 -4.56
CA GLN A 42 -1.20 -26.37 -5.43
C GLN A 42 -0.94 -26.15 -6.92
N THR A 43 -0.25 -25.07 -7.28
CA THR A 43 0.24 -24.82 -8.64
C THR A 43 1.76 -24.91 -8.64
N PRO A 44 2.35 -26.10 -8.90
CA PRO A 44 3.80 -26.24 -8.88
C PRO A 44 4.40 -25.54 -10.10
N LEU A 45 5.03 -24.39 -9.86
CA LEU A 45 6.04 -23.84 -10.76
C LEU A 45 7.34 -24.59 -10.50
N GLU A 46 7.79 -25.38 -11.47
CA GLU A 46 9.03 -26.15 -11.31
C GLU A 46 10.19 -25.22 -10.93
N GLY A 47 10.92 -25.60 -9.87
CA GLY A 47 12.08 -24.87 -9.37
C GLY A 47 11.77 -23.63 -8.50
N LEU A 48 10.49 -23.29 -8.29
CA LEU A 48 10.11 -22.23 -7.35
C LEU A 48 9.87 -22.82 -5.96
N ASP A 49 10.70 -22.43 -5.01
CA ASP A 49 10.49 -22.69 -3.58
C ASP A 49 9.73 -21.51 -2.96
N ILE A 50 8.75 -21.79 -2.10
CA ILE A 50 8.01 -20.76 -1.37
C ILE A 50 8.67 -20.61 0.00
N ASP A 51 9.75 -19.82 0.03
CA ASP A 51 10.40 -19.46 1.28
C ASP A 51 9.54 -18.51 2.13
N THR A 52 9.97 -18.23 3.35
CA THR A 52 9.27 -17.37 4.30
C THR A 52 8.98 -15.98 3.73
N ASP A 53 9.92 -15.38 2.99
CA ASP A 53 9.78 -14.03 2.46
C ASP A 53 8.74 -13.99 1.33
N LEU A 54 8.78 -14.97 0.41
CA LEU A 54 7.77 -15.10 -0.64
C LEU A 54 6.40 -15.44 -0.06
N GLY A 55 6.33 -16.31 0.95
CA GLY A 55 5.11 -16.62 1.68
C GLY A 55 4.43 -15.38 2.23
N TRP A 56 5.20 -14.47 2.86
CA TRP A 56 4.70 -13.18 3.32
C TRP A 56 4.20 -12.28 2.18
N GLU A 57 4.92 -12.21 1.06
CA GLU A 57 4.49 -11.40 -0.08
C GLU A 57 3.17 -11.87 -0.69
N LEU A 58 3.00 -13.18 -0.81
CA LEU A 58 1.75 -13.81 -1.27
C LEU A 58 0.62 -13.55 -0.26
N LEU A 59 0.88 -13.73 1.04
CA LEU A 59 -0.10 -13.50 2.10
C LEU A 59 -0.54 -12.03 2.18
N ILE A 60 0.39 -11.07 2.05
CA ILE A 60 0.08 -9.63 1.99
C ILE A 60 -0.80 -9.32 0.77
N SER A 61 -0.54 -9.97 -0.38
CA SER A 61 -1.38 -9.82 -1.57
C SER A 61 -2.80 -10.33 -1.34
N LEU A 62 -2.94 -11.51 -0.74
CA LEU A 62 -4.24 -12.10 -0.39
C LEU A 62 -4.97 -11.26 0.66
N ALA A 63 -4.26 -10.77 1.68
CA ALA A 63 -4.80 -9.86 2.67
C ALA A 63 -5.38 -8.60 2.01
N ALA A 64 -4.62 -7.93 1.13
CA ALA A 64 -5.09 -6.77 0.37
C ALA A 64 -6.31 -7.06 -0.52
N GLY A 65 -6.36 -8.27 -1.07
CA GLY A 65 -7.49 -8.78 -1.87
C GLY A 65 -8.68 -9.28 -1.05
N GLY A 66 -8.62 -9.27 0.28
CA GLY A 66 -9.69 -9.79 1.14
C GLY A 66 -9.81 -11.33 1.11
N ARG A 67 -8.74 -12.00 0.71
CA ARG A 67 -8.61 -13.46 0.63
C ARG A 67 -7.77 -14.03 1.77
N SER A 68 -7.46 -13.21 2.76
CA SER A 68 -6.89 -13.62 4.04
C SER A 68 -7.48 -12.80 5.19
N ASN A 69 -7.23 -13.22 6.43
CA ASN A 69 -7.73 -12.60 7.64
C ASN A 69 -6.64 -12.47 8.73
N ALA A 70 -6.99 -11.80 9.84
CA ALA A 70 -6.06 -11.55 10.93
C ALA A 70 -5.57 -12.83 11.64
N GLU A 71 -6.38 -13.90 11.67
CA GLU A 71 -6.00 -15.17 12.32
C GLU A 71 -4.93 -15.91 11.49
N GLU A 72 -5.09 -15.93 10.17
CA GLU A 72 -4.09 -16.50 9.25
C GLU A 72 -2.77 -15.72 9.29
N ILE A 73 -2.84 -14.38 9.34
CA ILE A 73 -1.65 -13.54 9.51
C ILE A 73 -0.97 -13.82 10.86
N ALA A 74 -1.74 -14.00 11.93
CA ALA A 74 -1.20 -14.35 13.24
C ALA A 74 -0.57 -15.75 13.24
N ALA A 75 -1.14 -16.71 12.51
CA ALA A 75 -0.56 -18.05 12.35
C ALA A 75 0.78 -17.99 11.60
N ALA A 76 0.84 -17.27 10.47
CA ALA A 76 2.10 -17.06 9.74
C ALA A 76 3.16 -16.36 10.60
N LEU A 77 2.75 -15.38 11.42
CA LEU A 77 3.65 -14.72 12.37
C LEU A 77 4.15 -15.65 13.48
N ALA A 78 3.33 -16.62 13.91
CA ALA A 78 3.73 -17.60 14.90
C ALA A 78 4.82 -18.56 14.37
N ASP A 79 4.84 -18.78 13.05
CA ASP A 79 5.87 -19.56 12.38
C ASP A 79 7.13 -18.72 12.08
N ASP A 80 6.99 -17.40 11.90
CA ASP A 80 8.08 -16.44 11.68
C ASP A 80 8.17 -15.36 12.77
N HIS A 81 8.73 -15.73 13.93
CA HIS A 81 8.94 -14.83 15.07
C HIS A 81 10.08 -13.80 14.90
N THR A 82 10.55 -13.54 13.67
CA THR A 82 11.64 -12.61 13.41
C THR A 82 11.15 -11.15 13.36
N ALA A 83 12.10 -10.21 13.38
CA ALA A 83 11.79 -8.79 13.21
C ALA A 83 11.22 -8.48 11.80
N SER A 84 11.61 -9.24 10.77
CA SER A 84 11.02 -9.15 9.43
C SER A 84 9.61 -9.73 9.43
N GLY A 85 9.36 -10.87 10.09
CA GLY A 85 8.01 -11.42 10.25
C GLY A 85 7.04 -10.45 10.92
N GLN A 86 7.47 -9.76 11.98
CA GLN A 86 6.65 -8.71 12.62
C GLN A 86 6.32 -7.54 11.68
N GLN A 87 7.26 -7.15 10.80
CA GLN A 87 7.01 -6.12 9.79
C GLN A 87 6.03 -6.62 8.72
N SER A 88 6.21 -7.84 8.23
CA SER A 88 5.30 -8.46 7.25
C SER A 88 3.88 -8.61 7.79
N ALA A 89 3.73 -9.01 9.05
CA ALA A 89 2.43 -9.08 9.72
C ALA A 89 1.78 -7.70 9.86
N ALA A 90 2.53 -6.67 10.26
CA ALA A 90 2.02 -5.30 10.34
C ALA A 90 1.56 -4.79 8.95
N HIS A 91 2.32 -5.09 7.90
CA HIS A 91 1.93 -4.79 6.52
C HIS A 91 0.64 -5.52 6.14
N ALA A 92 0.57 -6.84 6.33
CA ALA A 92 -0.59 -7.65 5.96
C ALA A 92 -1.86 -7.20 6.70
N LEU A 93 -1.78 -6.96 8.02
CA LEU A 93 -2.90 -6.47 8.83
C LEU A 93 -3.40 -5.11 8.34
N ALA A 94 -2.49 -4.19 8.02
CA ALA A 94 -2.87 -2.87 7.51
C ALA A 94 -3.42 -2.92 6.07
N ALA A 95 -3.12 -3.98 5.32
CA ALA A 95 -3.60 -4.18 3.95
C ALA A 95 -5.03 -4.73 3.89
N LEU A 96 -5.54 -5.38 4.95
CA LEU A 96 -6.90 -5.94 4.98
C LEU A 96 -7.95 -4.90 4.51
N PRO A 97 -8.82 -5.24 3.54
CA PRO A 97 -9.69 -4.28 2.85
C PRO A 97 -11.00 -4.05 3.61
N THR A 98 -10.92 -3.78 4.91
CA THR A 98 -12.08 -3.45 5.74
C THR A 98 -11.89 -2.11 6.44
N ARG A 99 -12.99 -1.41 6.71
CA ARG A 99 -12.95 -0.14 7.46
C ARG A 99 -12.36 -0.33 8.85
N GLU A 100 -12.70 -1.44 9.50
CA GLU A 100 -12.18 -1.81 10.81
C GLU A 100 -10.67 -2.03 10.80
N ALA A 101 -10.15 -2.74 9.80
CA ALA A 101 -8.71 -2.95 9.67
C ALA A 101 -7.95 -1.63 9.41
N LYS A 102 -8.47 -0.75 8.54
CA LYS A 102 -7.86 0.57 8.32
C LYS A 102 -7.86 1.40 9.61
N ALA A 103 -8.96 1.39 10.37
CA ALA A 103 -9.04 2.13 11.63
C ALA A 103 -8.07 1.57 12.67
N THR A 104 -7.95 0.24 12.75
CA THR A 104 -7.02 -0.45 13.64
C THR A 104 -5.57 -0.13 13.28
N ALA A 105 -5.22 -0.19 11.99
CA ALA A 105 -3.88 0.14 11.50
C ALA A 105 -3.52 1.60 11.79
N TRP A 106 -4.45 2.53 11.55
CA TRP A 106 -4.29 3.94 11.90
C TRP A 106 -4.03 4.13 13.40
N ALA A 107 -4.93 3.62 14.25
CA ALA A 107 -4.82 3.76 15.70
C ALA A 107 -3.51 3.15 16.23
N SER A 108 -3.03 2.05 15.63
CA SER A 108 -1.82 1.37 16.07
C SER A 108 -0.53 2.19 15.98
N VAL A 109 -0.53 3.30 15.23
CA VAL A 109 0.65 4.17 15.05
C VAL A 109 0.38 5.65 15.35
N PHE A 110 -0.86 6.12 15.19
CA PHE A 110 -1.25 7.49 15.54
C PHE A 110 -1.64 7.62 17.02
N ASP A 111 -2.32 6.62 17.59
CA ASP A 111 -2.77 6.67 18.99
C ASP A 111 -1.77 5.97 19.94
N ASP A 112 -0.88 5.12 19.41
CA ASP A 112 0.18 4.43 20.14
C ASP A 112 1.57 4.90 19.65
N ASP A 113 2.41 5.39 20.56
CA ASP A 113 3.76 5.88 20.28
C ASP A 113 4.88 4.88 20.58
N SER A 114 4.51 3.67 20.99
CA SER A 114 5.47 2.63 21.35
C SER A 114 6.04 1.85 20.16
N LYS A 115 5.45 2.01 18.97
CA LYS A 115 5.85 1.23 17.79
C LYS A 115 7.24 1.64 17.26
N PRO A 116 8.14 0.68 16.99
CA PRO A 116 9.37 0.96 16.28
C PRO A 116 9.11 1.52 14.87
N ASN A 117 10.01 2.38 14.38
CA ASN A 117 9.88 3.00 13.04
C ASN A 117 9.63 1.97 11.93
N ALA A 118 10.29 0.81 11.98
CA ALA A 118 10.11 -0.25 10.99
C ALA A 118 8.67 -0.79 10.94
N ILE A 119 7.99 -0.87 12.09
CA ILE A 119 6.59 -1.29 12.18
C ILE A 119 5.66 -0.18 11.67
N VAL A 120 5.96 1.09 11.97
CA VAL A 120 5.20 2.24 11.43
C VAL A 120 5.29 2.27 9.91
N ARG A 121 6.50 2.12 9.36
CA ARG A 121 6.76 2.05 7.92
C ARG A 121 5.99 0.90 7.28
N ALA A 122 6.09 -0.31 7.82
CA ALA A 122 5.40 -1.49 7.30
C ALA A 122 3.88 -1.35 7.34
N SER A 123 3.35 -0.77 8.43
CA SER A 123 1.92 -0.46 8.55
C SER A 123 1.46 0.55 7.50
N GLY A 124 2.26 1.59 7.22
CA GLY A 124 1.97 2.55 6.16
C GLY A 124 1.92 1.94 4.77
N LEU A 125 2.87 1.05 4.44
CA LEU A 125 2.87 0.31 3.17
C LEU A 125 1.57 -0.51 2.98
N GLY A 126 1.14 -1.23 4.03
CA GLY A 126 -0.12 -1.96 4.00
C GLY A 126 -1.34 -1.06 3.96
N PHE A 127 -1.32 0.04 4.72
CA PHE A 127 -2.42 0.99 4.78
C PHE A 127 -2.75 1.56 3.39
N GLN A 128 -1.73 2.00 2.64
CA GLN A 128 -1.88 2.50 1.27
C GLN A 128 -2.28 1.41 0.26
N ARG A 129 -2.00 0.13 0.55
CA ARG A 129 -2.39 -1.00 -0.31
C ARG A 129 -3.88 -1.32 -0.16
N ALA A 130 -4.73 -0.55 -0.85
CA ALA A 130 -6.17 -0.75 -0.89
C ALA A 130 -6.67 -0.96 -2.32
N HIS A 131 -7.46 -2.01 -2.56
CA HIS A 131 -8.14 -2.21 -3.86
C HIS A 131 -9.39 -1.34 -3.96
N ASP A 132 -10.14 -1.20 -2.86
CA ASP A 132 -11.22 -0.23 -2.72
C ASP A 132 -10.67 1.06 -2.09
N LEU A 133 -10.48 2.07 -2.94
CA LEU A 133 -9.97 3.38 -2.54
C LEU A 133 -10.94 4.17 -1.63
N SER A 134 -12.23 3.82 -1.60
CA SER A 134 -13.20 4.48 -0.71
C SER A 134 -12.89 4.27 0.77
N LEU A 135 -12.08 3.25 1.08
CA LEU A 135 -11.57 3.01 2.44
C LEU A 135 -10.54 4.05 2.89
N LEU A 136 -9.88 4.75 1.95
CA LEU A 136 -8.87 5.77 2.24
C LEU A 136 -9.46 7.19 2.30
N GLU A 137 -10.61 7.43 1.68
CA GLU A 137 -11.27 8.75 1.65
C GLU A 137 -11.48 9.41 3.03
N PRO A 138 -11.90 8.68 4.10
CA PRO A 138 -12.06 9.28 5.43
C PRO A 138 -10.75 9.82 6.01
N TYR A 139 -9.61 9.28 5.57
CA TYR A 139 -8.30 9.61 6.13
C TYR A 139 -7.69 10.86 5.52
N VAL A 140 -8.27 11.45 4.47
CA VAL A 140 -7.85 12.78 3.99
C VAL A 140 -7.95 13.79 5.12
N ASP A 141 -9.13 13.93 5.72
CA ASP A 141 -9.37 14.91 6.76
C ASP A 141 -8.63 14.54 8.07
N GLN A 142 -8.60 13.25 8.41
CA GLN A 142 -7.92 12.76 9.62
C GLN A 142 -6.41 12.97 9.56
N PHE A 143 -5.79 12.73 8.40
CA PHE A 143 -4.37 12.97 8.17
C PHE A 143 -4.00 14.42 8.42
N PHE A 144 -4.66 15.37 7.76
CA PHE A 144 -4.32 16.78 7.91
C PHE A 144 -4.59 17.32 9.31
N ALA A 145 -5.61 16.81 10.00
CA ALA A 145 -5.88 17.13 11.39
C ALA A 145 -4.77 16.63 12.35
N SER A 146 -4.11 15.53 12.02
CA SER A 146 -3.06 14.93 12.86
C SER A 146 -1.68 15.62 12.75
N LEU A 147 -1.37 16.27 11.61
CA LEU A 147 -0.01 16.69 11.27
C LEU A 147 0.68 17.58 12.32
N ARG A 148 -0.06 18.52 12.91
CA ARG A 148 0.50 19.42 13.93
C ARG A 148 0.84 18.68 15.22
N ASP A 149 -0.03 17.78 15.64
CA ASP A 149 0.14 17.03 16.88
C ASP A 149 1.33 16.07 16.75
N ILE A 150 1.38 15.26 15.69
CA ILE A 150 2.49 14.32 15.49
C ILE A 150 3.84 15.03 15.38
N TRP A 151 3.88 16.22 14.78
CA TRP A 151 5.10 17.02 14.68
C TRP A 151 5.60 17.50 16.04
N GLN A 152 4.68 17.85 16.94
CA GLN A 152 5.02 18.35 18.27
C GLN A 152 5.38 17.24 19.25
N THR A 153 4.79 16.06 19.08
CA THR A 153 4.87 14.98 20.07
C THR A 153 5.80 13.84 19.68
N ARG A 154 6.10 13.66 18.38
CA ARG A 154 6.89 12.52 17.89
C ARG A 154 8.28 12.94 17.40
N SER A 155 9.17 11.96 17.29
CA SER A 155 10.49 12.18 16.68
C SER A 155 10.38 12.45 15.18
N HIS A 156 11.30 13.22 14.61
CA HIS A 156 11.29 13.52 13.17
C HIS A 156 11.26 12.26 12.29
N ALA A 157 12.00 11.22 12.67
CA ALA A 157 12.02 9.97 11.92
C ALA A 157 10.65 9.28 11.92
N ILE A 158 9.93 9.26 13.05
CA ILE A 158 8.56 8.73 13.12
C ILE A 158 7.60 9.59 12.30
N VAL A 159 7.73 10.92 12.34
CA VAL A 159 6.86 11.80 11.56
C VAL A 159 7.03 11.55 10.06
N GLU A 160 8.26 11.34 9.59
CA GLU A 160 8.51 10.99 8.18
C GLU A 160 7.80 9.68 7.80
N GLU A 161 7.91 8.62 8.61
CA GLU A 161 7.18 7.37 8.35
C GLU A 161 5.66 7.54 8.33
N LEU A 162 5.11 8.33 9.26
CA LEU A 162 3.68 8.60 9.34
C LEU A 162 3.20 9.42 8.14
N VAL A 163 3.95 10.46 7.76
CA VAL A 163 3.60 11.32 6.61
C VAL A 163 3.65 10.51 5.32
N ASP A 164 4.71 9.77 5.07
CA ASP A 164 4.87 9.03 3.82
C ASP A 164 3.93 7.82 3.72
N GLY A 165 3.75 7.11 4.84
CA GLY A 165 2.94 5.90 4.91
C GLY A 165 1.44 6.16 4.96
N PHE A 166 0.99 7.31 5.45
CA PHE A 166 -0.43 7.56 5.71
C PHE A 166 -1.02 8.79 5.00
N TYR A 167 -0.21 9.56 4.26
CA TYR A 167 -0.76 10.44 3.25
C TYR A 167 -1.51 9.58 2.21
N PRO A 168 -2.81 9.83 1.92
CA PRO A 168 -3.63 8.92 1.12
C PRO A 168 -3.38 9.07 -0.39
N SER A 169 -2.12 9.02 -0.80
CA SER A 169 -1.67 9.19 -2.19
C SER A 169 -2.36 8.30 -3.23
N PRO A 170 -2.78 7.04 -2.93
CA PRO A 170 -3.48 6.21 -3.90
C PRO A 170 -4.80 6.81 -4.40
N LEU A 171 -5.41 7.76 -3.65
CA LEU A 171 -6.61 8.46 -4.10
C LEU A 171 -6.35 9.28 -5.37
N ALA A 172 -5.15 9.86 -5.51
CA ALA A 172 -4.74 10.69 -6.65
C ALA A 172 -5.86 11.61 -7.16
N SER A 173 -6.57 12.28 -6.25
CA SER A 173 -7.83 12.97 -6.54
C SER A 173 -7.72 14.49 -6.36
N ALA A 174 -8.62 15.23 -7.01
CA ALA A 174 -8.73 16.68 -6.82
C ALA A 174 -9.03 17.04 -5.36
N ARG A 175 -9.88 16.26 -4.67
CA ARG A 175 -10.19 16.44 -3.25
C ARG A 175 -8.93 16.38 -2.39
N LEU A 176 -8.07 15.38 -2.61
CA LEU A 176 -6.81 15.27 -1.88
C LEU A 176 -5.90 16.45 -2.17
N ARG A 177 -5.69 16.79 -3.46
CA ARG A 177 -4.89 17.97 -3.86
C ARG A 177 -5.36 19.25 -3.15
N ASP A 178 -6.66 19.51 -3.19
CA ASP A 178 -7.24 20.74 -2.65
C ASP A 178 -7.11 20.79 -1.12
N ALA A 179 -7.25 19.65 -0.43
CA ALA A 179 -6.99 19.54 1.00
C ALA A 179 -5.51 19.81 1.33
N THR A 180 -4.57 19.27 0.54
CA THR A 180 -3.13 19.51 0.71
C THR A 180 -2.79 21.00 0.54
N VAL A 181 -3.32 21.65 -0.49
CA VAL A 181 -3.15 23.08 -0.74
C VAL A 181 -3.75 23.91 0.40
N ALA A 182 -4.97 23.58 0.83
CA ALA A 182 -5.65 24.28 1.92
C ALA A 182 -4.85 24.18 3.23
N TRP A 183 -4.33 23.00 3.57
CA TRP A 183 -3.50 22.83 4.76
C TRP A 183 -2.22 23.65 4.69
N LEU A 184 -1.52 23.65 3.54
CA LEU A 184 -0.30 24.43 3.34
C LEU A 184 -0.54 25.95 3.44
N ALA A 185 -1.69 26.43 2.96
CA ALA A 185 -2.06 27.85 3.05
C ALA A 185 -2.46 28.26 4.48
N ALA A 186 -3.13 27.37 5.22
CA ALA A 186 -3.59 27.63 6.58
C ALA A 186 -2.51 27.47 7.66
N ASN A 187 -1.35 26.90 7.33
CA ASN A 187 -0.27 26.59 8.27
C ASN A 187 1.09 27.14 7.79
N ASP A 188 1.13 28.41 7.39
CA ASP A 188 2.36 29.08 6.91
C ASP A 188 3.46 29.12 7.98
N GLU A 189 3.07 29.08 9.24
CA GLU A 189 3.93 29.05 10.43
C GLU A 189 4.42 27.65 10.82
N ALA A 190 3.90 26.59 10.20
CA ALA A 190 4.35 25.22 10.48
C ALA A 190 5.84 25.05 10.18
N ALA A 191 6.46 24.09 10.88
CA ALA A 191 7.90 23.85 10.75
C ALA A 191 8.31 23.62 9.28
N PRO A 192 9.41 24.24 8.80
CA PRO A 192 9.80 24.15 7.39
C PRO A 192 9.97 22.73 6.87
N ALA A 193 10.48 21.82 7.70
CA ALA A 193 10.66 20.42 7.34
C ALA A 193 9.32 19.68 7.13
N LEU A 194 8.33 19.89 8.00
CA LEU A 194 6.98 19.35 7.81
C LEU A 194 6.34 19.89 6.53
N ARG A 195 6.40 21.22 6.35
CA ARG A 195 5.86 21.86 5.15
C ARG A 195 6.49 21.31 3.88
N ARG A 196 7.81 21.07 3.88
CA ARG A 196 8.52 20.46 2.75
C ARG A 196 7.95 19.07 2.41
N MET A 197 7.76 18.20 3.40
CA MET A 197 7.19 16.86 3.15
C MET A 197 5.80 16.96 2.50
N ILE A 198 4.94 17.84 2.99
CA ILE A 198 3.59 18.02 2.43
C ILE A 198 3.63 18.63 1.01
N VAL A 199 4.56 19.53 0.72
CA VAL A 199 4.78 20.07 -0.64
C VAL A 199 5.25 18.97 -1.61
N GLU A 200 6.13 18.07 -1.17
CA GLU A 200 6.60 16.94 -1.99
C GLU A 200 5.44 15.98 -2.34
N HIS A 201 4.57 15.70 -1.37
CA HIS A 201 3.35 14.92 -1.59
C HIS A 201 2.36 15.62 -2.53
N LEU A 202 2.18 16.94 -2.41
CA LEU A 202 1.36 17.72 -3.35
C LEU A 202 1.88 17.59 -4.79
N ALA A 203 3.19 17.75 -5.01
CA ALA A 203 3.80 17.59 -6.32
C ALA A 203 3.64 16.18 -6.89
N GLY A 204 3.53 15.15 -6.03
CA GLY A 204 3.15 13.80 -6.43
C GLY A 204 1.73 13.73 -6.98
N ILE A 205 0.76 14.30 -6.26
CA ILE A 205 -0.66 14.30 -6.67
C ILE A 205 -0.89 15.11 -7.95
N GLU A 206 -0.26 16.27 -8.07
CA GLU A 206 -0.41 17.11 -9.27
C GLU A 206 0.11 16.40 -10.52
N ARG A 207 1.23 15.67 -10.42
CA ARG A 207 1.73 14.84 -11.52
C ARG A 207 0.79 13.69 -11.85
N ALA A 208 0.23 13.01 -10.84
CA ALA A 208 -0.72 11.91 -11.07
C ALA A 208 -1.99 12.41 -11.79
N LEU A 209 -2.55 13.54 -11.35
CA LEU A 209 -3.73 14.15 -11.99
C LEU A 209 -3.44 14.60 -13.42
N ALA A 210 -2.26 15.16 -13.68
CA ALA A 210 -1.86 15.53 -15.04
C ALA A 210 -1.74 14.32 -15.96
N ALA A 211 -1.14 13.22 -15.49
CA ALA A 211 -1.05 11.97 -16.25
C ALA A 211 -2.44 11.39 -16.55
N GLN A 212 -3.33 11.32 -15.56
CA GLN A 212 -4.72 10.86 -15.74
C GLN A 212 -5.49 11.69 -16.76
N ALA A 213 -5.27 13.01 -16.79
CA ALA A 213 -5.92 13.88 -17.76
C ALA A 213 -5.46 13.61 -19.21
N VAL A 214 -4.18 13.26 -19.39
CA VAL A 214 -3.64 12.84 -20.70
C VAL A 214 -4.22 11.49 -21.10
N ASP A 215 -4.17 10.48 -20.21
CA ASP A 215 -4.70 9.14 -20.47
C ASP A 215 -6.20 9.18 -20.85
N ALA A 216 -6.98 10.03 -20.19
CA ALA A 216 -8.40 10.22 -20.48
C ALA A 216 -8.65 10.88 -21.84
N ALA A 217 -7.77 11.79 -22.29
CA ALA A 217 -7.86 12.43 -23.60
C ALA A 217 -7.48 11.45 -24.72
N ASP A 218 -6.38 10.72 -24.55
CA ASP A 218 -5.90 9.73 -25.53
C ASP A 218 -6.91 8.57 -25.67
N GLY A 219 -7.53 8.13 -24.57
CA GLY A 219 -8.58 7.11 -24.60
C GLY A 219 -9.86 7.57 -25.31
N ALA A 220 -10.20 8.87 -25.24
CA ALA A 220 -11.35 9.43 -25.93
C ALA A 220 -11.13 9.53 -27.45
N ASP A 221 -9.90 9.82 -27.88
CA ASP A 221 -9.53 9.85 -29.30
C ASP A 221 -9.50 8.44 -29.91
N ALA A 222 -9.00 7.43 -29.17
CA ALA A 222 -9.01 6.03 -29.62
C ALA A 222 -10.43 5.46 -29.79
N ASP A 223 -11.37 5.83 -28.91
CA ASP A 223 -12.79 5.44 -29.01
C ASP A 223 -13.54 6.17 -30.13
N ALA A 224 -13.10 7.37 -30.51
CA ALA A 224 -13.66 8.13 -31.63
C ALA A 224 -13.21 7.54 -32.98
N ASP A 225 -11.93 7.19 -33.12
CA ASP A 225 -11.40 6.53 -34.32
C ASP A 225 -11.94 5.11 -34.51
N ALA A 226 -12.22 4.37 -33.42
CA ALA A 226 -12.83 3.03 -33.51
C ALA A 226 -14.31 3.04 -33.95
N ARG A 227 -14.97 4.20 -33.91
CA ARG A 227 -16.39 4.38 -34.30
C ARG A 227 -16.56 5.03 -35.68
N ALA A 228 -15.47 5.45 -36.33
CA ALA A 228 -15.43 6.04 -37.67
C ALA A 228 -15.21 4.98 -38.76
#